data_AF-A0A2V5QS71-F1
#
_entry.id   AF-A0A2V5QS71-F1
#
_cell.length_a   1.000
_cell.length_b   1.000
_cell.length_c   1.000
_cell.angle_alpha   90.00
_cell.angle_beta   90.00
_cell.angle_gamma   90.00
#
_symmetry.space_group_name_H-M   'P 1'
#
loop_
_entity.id
_entity.type
_entity.pdbx_description
1 polymer ?
#
loop_
_entity_poly.entity_id
_entity_poly.type
_entity_poly.pdbx_seq_one_letter_code
_entity_poly.pdbx_strand_id
1 'polypeptide(L)'
;MFIARHKASNRRGFTLLEVMLAVAILGMMSLAIFRFVQANLTALSLSSETVAADAQYDGLRDLLTAHWQSLSPTRAAMIGEVFKLSDRERDEIKWNCGAGPGMLTRYAPTDFTVTLRLEPEKKGDHLDLGLSRKPQKASDLGEVNESWVPLIKNVTSLQISYFDSNTNTWLPKWPGGGRLPWLVKIEVGRPDSAVPWETVIPLRRTPY
;
A
#
# COMPACT_ATOMS: atom_id res chain seq x y z
N MET A 1 -20.35 31.30 91.02
CA MET A 1 -20.00 29.91 90.64
C MET A 1 -20.29 29.75 89.15
N PHE A 2 -19.28 29.83 88.29
CA PHE A 2 -19.42 29.70 86.83
C PHE A 2 -18.55 28.52 86.37
N ILE A 3 -19.18 27.49 85.80
CA ILE A 3 -18.50 26.29 85.31
C ILE A 3 -18.01 26.57 83.89
N ALA A 4 -16.69 26.52 83.70
CA ALA A 4 -16.04 26.60 82.40
C ALA A 4 -16.30 25.31 81.59
N ARG A 5 -16.88 25.45 80.39
CA ARG A 5 -16.93 24.36 79.40
C ARG A 5 -15.65 24.41 78.55
N HIS A 6 -14.72 23.50 78.81
CA HIS A 6 -13.59 23.26 77.92
C HIS A 6 -14.10 22.65 76.60
N LYS A 7 -13.92 23.38 75.50
CA LYS A 7 -14.14 22.86 74.13
C LYS A 7 -12.94 21.99 73.78
N ALA A 8 -13.09 20.67 73.86
CA ALA A 8 -12.04 19.73 73.46
C ALA A 8 -11.73 19.91 71.97
N SER A 9 -10.56 20.47 71.67
CA SER A 9 -10.01 20.54 70.32
C SER A 9 -9.57 19.14 69.91
N ASN A 10 -10.34 18.51 69.03
CA ASN A 10 -10.04 17.19 68.47
C ASN A 10 -8.90 17.31 67.46
N ARG A 11 -7.66 17.43 67.93
CA ARG A 11 -6.45 17.35 67.09
C ARG A 11 -6.20 15.89 66.73
N ARG A 12 -6.82 15.41 65.66
CA ARG A 12 -6.42 14.17 65.00
C ARG A 12 -5.14 14.45 64.21
N GLY A 13 -4.01 13.94 64.69
CA GLY A 13 -2.77 13.86 63.89
C GLY A 13 -2.88 12.74 62.87
N PHE A 14 -2.29 12.92 61.68
CA PHE A 14 -2.21 11.89 60.65
C PHE A 14 -1.44 10.67 61.19
N THR A 15 -1.96 9.47 60.96
CA THR A 15 -1.25 8.24 61.35
C THR A 15 -0.18 7.89 60.31
N LEU A 16 0.95 7.33 60.74
CA LEU A 16 2.02 6.89 59.83
C LEU A 16 1.50 5.89 58.78
N LEU A 17 0.52 5.07 59.17
CA LEU A 17 -0.16 4.10 58.30
C LEU A 17 -0.93 4.78 57.17
N GLU A 18 -1.60 5.90 57.44
CA GLU A 18 -2.35 6.65 56.43
C GLU A 18 -1.43 7.28 55.39
N VAL A 19 -0.27 7.78 55.82
CA VAL A 19 0.77 8.30 54.91
C VAL A 19 1.36 7.17 54.06
N MET A 20 1.67 6.01 54.65
CA MET A 20 2.18 4.85 53.90
C MET A 20 1.16 4.33 52.89
N LEU A 21 -0.13 4.27 53.27
CA LEU A 21 -1.21 3.87 52.37
C LEU A 21 -1.37 4.86 51.22
N ALA A 22 -1.37 6.16 51.50
CA ALA A 22 -1.46 7.20 50.48
C ALA A 22 -0.29 7.09 49.49
N VAL A 23 0.94 6.92 49.96
CA VAL A 23 2.12 6.75 49.10
C VAL A 23 2.05 5.44 48.30
N ALA A 24 1.56 4.35 48.88
CA ALA A 24 1.36 3.09 48.18
C ALA A 24 0.33 3.22 47.04
N ILE A 25 -0.80 3.89 47.31
CA ILE A 25 -1.83 4.16 46.29
C ILE A 25 -1.27 5.07 45.20
N LEU A 26 -0.58 6.15 45.55
CA LEU A 26 0.06 7.04 44.58
C LEU A 26 1.10 6.31 43.72
N GLY A 27 1.90 5.43 44.32
CA GLY A 27 2.86 4.60 43.59
C GLY A 27 2.17 3.65 42.61
N MET A 28 1.10 2.97 43.03
CA MET A 28 0.31 2.11 42.16
C MET A 28 -0.36 2.89 41.02
N MET A 29 -0.94 4.07 41.31
CA MET A 29 -1.54 4.93 40.29
C MET A 29 -0.51 5.43 39.29
N SER A 30 0.66 5.87 39.75
CA SER A 30 1.76 6.30 38.88
C SER A 30 2.21 5.18 37.93
N LEU A 31 2.37 3.95 38.46
CA LEU A 31 2.71 2.80 37.65
C LEU A 31 1.61 2.46 36.63
N ALA A 32 0.34 2.52 37.04
CA ALA A 32 -0.80 2.27 36.17
C ALA A 32 -0.87 3.29 35.02
N ILE A 33 -0.69 4.59 35.31
CA ILE A 33 -0.65 5.65 34.30
C ILE A 33 0.52 5.42 33.34
N PHE A 34 1.70 5.09 33.87
CA PHE A 34 2.88 4.83 33.03
C PHE A 34 2.66 3.65 32.08
N ARG A 35 2.10 2.53 32.58
CA ARG A 35 1.75 1.36 31.75
C ARG A 35 0.69 1.71 30.70
N PHE A 36 -0.33 2.48 31.07
CA PHE A 36 -1.37 2.93 30.16
C PHE A 36 -0.80 3.80 29.03
N VAL A 37 0.01 4.81 29.37
CA VAL A 37 0.64 5.69 28.37
C VAL A 37 1.56 4.89 27.44
N GLN A 38 2.39 3.99 27.98
CA GLN A 38 3.26 3.16 27.16
C GLN A 38 2.48 2.29 26.18
N ALA A 39 1.42 1.62 26.65
CA ALA A 39 0.58 0.78 25.80
C ALA A 39 -0.07 1.58 24.66
N ASN A 40 -0.57 2.80 24.95
CA ASN A 40 -1.15 3.67 23.94
C ASN A 40 -0.11 4.14 22.92
N LEU A 41 1.10 4.53 23.37
CA LEU A 41 2.16 4.94 22.46
C LEU A 41 2.60 3.80 21.53
N THR A 42 2.72 2.57 22.05
CA THR A 42 3.03 1.39 21.23
C THR A 42 1.91 1.04 20.25
N ALA A 43 0.66 1.16 20.68
CA ALA A 43 -0.48 0.94 19.78
C ALA A 43 -0.50 1.98 18.64
N LEU A 44 -0.22 3.25 18.95
CA LEU A 44 -0.14 4.32 17.95
C LEU A 44 1.02 4.11 16.97
N SER A 45 2.19 3.68 17.44
CA SER A 45 3.33 3.43 16.55
C SER A 45 3.05 2.28 15.58
N LEU A 46 2.50 1.18 16.08
CA LEU A 46 2.11 0.04 15.25
C LEU A 46 1.01 0.42 14.25
N SER A 47 0.01 1.19 14.70
CA SER A 47 -1.04 1.68 13.82
C SER A 47 -0.49 2.60 12.73
N SER A 48 0.43 3.52 13.06
CA SER A 48 1.05 4.40 12.08
C SER A 48 1.82 3.64 11.00
N GLU A 49 2.50 2.54 11.37
CA GLU A 49 3.22 1.70 10.42
C GLU A 49 2.26 0.96 9.48
N THR A 50 1.17 0.40 10.00
CA THR A 50 0.13 -0.25 9.18
C THR A 50 -0.53 0.73 8.21
N VAL A 51 -0.87 1.94 8.67
CA VAL A 51 -1.47 2.99 7.82
C VAL A 51 -0.50 3.43 6.72
N ALA A 52 0.79 3.56 7.03
CA ALA A 52 1.80 3.90 6.04
C ALA A 52 1.97 2.80 4.98
N ALA A 53 1.91 1.53 5.38
CA ALA A 53 1.95 0.39 4.46
C ALA A 53 0.72 0.40 3.53
N ASP A 54 -0.48 0.56 4.07
CA ASP A 54 -1.73 0.58 3.29
C ASP A 54 -1.77 1.76 2.31
N ALA A 55 -1.30 2.94 2.72
CA ALA A 55 -1.25 4.13 1.86
C ALA A 55 -0.41 3.94 0.59
N GLN A 56 0.63 3.08 0.62
CA GLN A 56 1.42 2.77 -0.58
C GLN A 56 0.61 1.99 -1.61
N TYR A 57 -0.21 1.04 -1.16
CA TYR A 57 -1.07 0.24 -2.04
C TYR A 57 -2.24 1.06 -2.59
N ASP A 58 -2.82 1.95 -1.77
CA ASP A 58 -3.83 2.91 -2.24
C ASP A 58 -3.25 3.84 -3.32
N GLY A 59 -2.03 4.36 -3.10
CA GLY A 59 -1.31 5.15 -4.10
C GLY A 59 -1.04 4.38 -5.40
N LEU A 60 -0.73 3.09 -5.33
CA LEU A 60 -0.60 2.22 -6.50
C LEU A 60 -1.92 2.09 -7.26
N ARG A 61 -3.02 1.83 -6.56
CA ARG A 61 -4.36 1.75 -7.17
C ARG A 61 -4.71 3.05 -7.89
N ASP A 62 -4.48 4.19 -7.26
CA ASP A 62 -4.81 5.49 -7.83
C ASP A 62 -3.95 5.79 -9.07
N LEU A 63 -2.65 5.48 -9.00
CA LEU A 63 -1.74 5.59 -10.14
C LEU A 63 -2.21 4.75 -11.32
N LEU A 64 -2.48 3.45 -11.10
CA LEU A 64 -2.91 2.54 -12.15
C LEU A 64 -4.28 2.91 -12.70
N THR A 65 -5.21 3.35 -11.84
CA THR A 65 -6.53 3.83 -12.26
C THR A 65 -6.41 5.05 -13.15
N ALA A 66 -5.66 6.06 -12.73
CA ALA A 66 -5.43 7.27 -13.52
C ALA A 66 -4.74 6.94 -14.86
N HIS A 67 -3.76 6.05 -14.82
CA HIS A 67 -3.01 5.65 -16.00
C HIS A 67 -3.90 4.89 -17.00
N TRP A 68 -4.55 3.82 -16.55
CA TRP A 68 -5.36 2.96 -17.41
C TRP A 68 -6.62 3.62 -17.95
N GLN A 69 -7.24 4.53 -17.21
CA GLN A 69 -8.37 5.32 -17.72
C GLN A 69 -7.96 6.39 -18.75
N SER A 70 -6.67 6.72 -18.83
CA SER A 70 -6.15 7.62 -19.87
C SER A 70 -5.81 6.89 -21.18
N LEU A 71 -5.84 5.55 -21.18
CA LEU A 71 -5.46 4.75 -22.32
C LEU A 71 -6.51 4.80 -23.44
N SER A 72 -6.03 5.06 -24.66
CA SER A 72 -6.85 4.89 -25.86
C SER A 72 -6.97 3.41 -26.22
N PRO A 73 -8.19 2.84 -26.37
CA PRO A 73 -8.39 1.44 -26.70
C PRO A 73 -7.64 0.96 -27.95
N THR A 74 -7.48 1.85 -28.93
CA THR A 74 -6.87 1.53 -30.22
C THR A 74 -5.35 1.54 -30.20
N ARG A 75 -4.73 2.31 -29.29
CA ARG A 75 -3.26 2.45 -29.21
C ARG A 75 -2.66 1.64 -28.06
N ALA A 76 -3.44 1.35 -27.02
CA ALA A 76 -2.92 0.76 -25.80
C ALA A 76 -2.43 -0.68 -25.95
N ALA A 77 -2.96 -1.44 -26.92
CA ALA A 77 -2.52 -2.80 -27.24
C ALA A 77 -2.18 -3.66 -26.01
N MET A 78 -3.04 -3.61 -24.99
CA MET A 78 -2.78 -4.24 -23.69
C MET A 78 -2.74 -5.76 -23.84
N ILE A 79 -1.74 -6.40 -23.23
CA ILE A 79 -1.50 -7.84 -23.23
C ILE A 79 -1.24 -8.24 -21.77
N GLY A 80 -1.90 -9.31 -21.35
CA GLY A 80 -1.71 -9.89 -20.02
C GLY A 80 -1.16 -11.28 -20.15
N GLU A 81 -0.04 -11.58 -19.50
CA GLU A 81 0.62 -12.87 -19.52
C GLU A 81 0.70 -13.45 -18.12
N VAL A 82 0.22 -14.68 -17.97
CA VAL A 82 0.45 -15.45 -16.75
C VAL A 82 1.92 -15.81 -16.74
N PHE A 83 2.65 -15.37 -15.71
CA PHE A 83 4.07 -15.63 -15.59
C PHE A 83 4.34 -16.27 -14.23
N LYS A 84 4.68 -17.57 -14.26
CA LYS A 84 5.04 -18.35 -13.08
C LYS A 84 6.52 -18.63 -13.14
N LEU A 85 7.30 -18.03 -12.24
CA LEU A 85 8.73 -18.26 -12.12
C LEU A 85 9.04 -18.75 -10.70
N SER A 86 9.60 -19.96 -10.61
CA SER A 86 10.01 -20.57 -9.35
C SER A 86 8.87 -20.73 -8.32
N ASP A 87 7.72 -21.25 -8.77
CA ASP A 87 6.53 -21.53 -7.95
C ASP A 87 5.83 -20.30 -7.33
N ARG A 88 6.25 -19.08 -7.72
CA ARG A 88 5.60 -17.82 -7.34
C ARG A 88 4.88 -17.22 -8.54
N GLU A 89 3.68 -16.68 -8.30
CA GLU A 89 2.92 -15.94 -9.30
C GLU A 89 3.53 -14.55 -9.48
N ARG A 90 3.90 -14.24 -10.72
CA ARG A 90 4.60 -13.02 -11.12
C ARG A 90 4.03 -12.49 -12.42
N ASP A 91 2.70 -12.47 -12.51
CA ASP A 91 1.98 -12.11 -13.73
C ASP A 91 2.45 -10.78 -14.29
N GLU A 92 2.50 -10.68 -15.61
CA GLU A 92 2.95 -9.48 -16.30
C GLU A 92 1.79 -8.87 -17.09
N ILE A 93 1.63 -7.56 -16.97
CA ILE A 93 0.74 -6.80 -17.84
C ILE A 93 1.54 -5.78 -18.62
N LYS A 94 1.40 -5.84 -19.95
CA LYS A 94 2.09 -5.01 -20.93
C LYS A 94 1.08 -4.13 -21.63
N TRP A 95 1.37 -2.84 -21.77
CA TRP A 95 0.52 -1.94 -22.54
C TRP A 95 1.35 -0.80 -23.12
N ASN A 96 0.81 -0.16 -24.15
CA ASN A 96 1.42 0.97 -24.81
C ASN A 96 0.75 2.28 -24.36
N CYS A 97 1.53 3.32 -24.21
CA CYS A 97 1.02 4.66 -23.89
C CYS A 97 1.88 5.75 -24.53
N GLY A 98 1.26 6.89 -24.81
CA GLY A 98 2.00 8.10 -25.20
C GLY A 98 2.63 8.80 -23.98
N ALA A 99 3.39 9.86 -24.24
CA ALA A 99 3.92 10.72 -23.19
C ALA A 99 2.80 11.43 -22.41
N GLY A 100 2.97 11.57 -21.09
CA GLY A 100 1.97 12.22 -20.25
C GLY A 100 2.24 12.07 -18.75
N PRO A 101 1.45 12.77 -17.90
CA PRO A 101 1.62 12.76 -16.44
C PRO A 101 1.52 11.36 -15.83
N GLY A 102 0.76 10.45 -16.46
CA GLY A 102 0.68 9.04 -16.05
C GLY A 102 1.99 8.24 -16.21
N MET A 103 3.00 8.79 -16.88
CA MET A 103 4.30 8.15 -17.12
C MET A 103 5.47 8.75 -16.35
N LEU A 104 5.21 9.78 -15.54
CA LEU A 104 6.24 10.59 -14.88
C LEU A 104 7.29 11.13 -15.88
N THR A 105 6.90 11.28 -17.16
CA THR A 105 7.73 11.84 -18.23
C THR A 105 7.05 13.11 -18.73
N ARG A 106 7.67 14.27 -18.48
CA ARG A 106 7.09 15.57 -18.84
C ARG A 106 7.15 15.83 -20.36
N TYR A 107 8.15 15.27 -21.03
CA TYR A 107 8.35 15.39 -22.47
C TYR A 107 9.02 14.12 -23.00
N ALA A 108 8.28 13.32 -23.74
CA ALA A 108 8.88 12.25 -24.52
C ALA A 108 8.28 12.24 -25.93
N PRO A 109 9.11 12.25 -26.99
CA PRO A 109 8.64 12.37 -28.37
C PRO A 109 8.05 11.07 -28.93
N THR A 110 8.11 9.97 -28.19
CA THR A 110 7.79 8.61 -28.66
C THR A 110 6.81 7.90 -27.73
N ASP A 111 6.07 6.95 -28.29
CA ASP A 111 5.24 6.03 -27.52
C ASP A 111 6.14 5.06 -26.72
N PHE A 112 5.67 4.65 -25.55
CA PHE A 112 6.35 3.69 -24.67
C PHE A 112 5.54 2.42 -24.56
N THR A 113 6.23 1.29 -24.50
CA THR A 113 5.69 0.05 -23.95
C THR A 113 6.05 -0.02 -22.47
N VAL A 114 5.02 -0.16 -21.65
CA VAL A 114 5.12 -0.28 -20.20
C VAL A 114 4.77 -1.70 -19.80
N THR A 115 5.57 -2.26 -18.90
CA THR A 115 5.33 -3.57 -18.31
C THR A 115 5.28 -3.42 -16.79
N LEU A 116 4.14 -3.75 -16.18
CA LEU A 116 4.06 -3.96 -14.74
C LEU A 116 4.43 -5.42 -14.47
N ARG A 117 5.46 -5.64 -13.65
CA ARG A 117 5.96 -6.96 -13.28
C ARG A 117 6.63 -6.93 -11.90
N LEU A 118 6.98 -8.12 -11.40
CA LEU A 118 7.89 -8.28 -10.27
C LEU A 118 9.34 -8.43 -10.76
N GLU A 119 10.25 -7.62 -10.24
CA GLU A 119 11.69 -7.72 -10.53
C GLU A 119 12.47 -7.99 -9.23
N PRO A 120 13.42 -8.94 -9.21
CA PRO A 120 14.26 -9.15 -8.04
C PRO A 120 15.14 -7.94 -7.78
N GLU A 121 15.30 -7.55 -6.52
CA GLU A 121 16.18 -6.44 -6.18
C GLU A 121 17.64 -6.81 -6.47
N LYS A 122 18.42 -5.89 -7.05
CA LYS A 122 19.84 -6.10 -7.39
C LYS A 122 20.73 -6.48 -6.20
N LYS A 123 20.27 -6.26 -4.96
CA LYS A 123 21.03 -6.48 -3.72
C LYS A 123 20.27 -7.31 -2.67
N GLY A 124 19.17 -7.96 -3.05
CA GLY A 124 18.30 -8.68 -2.12
C GLY A 124 17.63 -9.90 -2.74
N ASP A 125 17.03 -10.75 -1.90
CA ASP A 125 16.21 -11.90 -2.30
C ASP A 125 14.70 -11.55 -2.33
N HIS A 126 14.36 -10.28 -2.14
CA HIS A 126 12.98 -9.81 -2.25
C HIS A 126 12.65 -9.36 -3.68
N LEU A 127 11.35 -9.38 -3.99
CA LEU A 127 10.83 -8.91 -5.26
C LEU A 127 10.24 -7.52 -5.08
N ASP A 128 10.48 -6.65 -6.04
CA ASP A 128 9.89 -5.33 -6.06
C ASP A 128 8.86 -5.27 -7.20
N LEU A 129 7.69 -4.73 -6.88
CA LEU A 129 6.68 -4.41 -7.87
C LEU A 129 7.03 -3.07 -8.52
N GLY A 130 7.09 -3.05 -9.83
CA GLY A 130 7.47 -1.85 -10.54
C GLY A 130 7.07 -1.83 -12.00
N LEU A 131 7.36 -0.69 -12.64
CA LEU A 131 7.11 -0.45 -14.05
C LEU A 131 8.43 -0.47 -14.80
N SER A 132 8.54 -1.40 -15.75
CA SER A 132 9.54 -1.31 -16.81
C SER A 132 9.00 -0.47 -17.95
N ARG A 133 9.79 0.51 -18.39
CA ARG A 133 9.44 1.43 -19.48
C ARG A 133 10.44 1.31 -20.60
N LYS A 134 9.95 0.97 -21.79
CA LYS A 134 10.77 0.83 -22.99
C LYS A 134 10.22 1.73 -24.11
N PRO A 135 11.02 2.65 -24.68
CA PRO A 135 10.56 3.44 -25.81
C PRO A 135 10.37 2.55 -27.05
N GLN A 136 9.28 2.76 -27.79
CA GLN A 136 8.91 1.92 -28.94
C GLN A 136 9.77 2.22 -30.19
N LYS A 137 10.30 3.44 -30.31
CA LYS A 137 11.30 3.80 -31.32
C LYS A 137 12.68 3.86 -30.68
N ALA A 138 13.68 3.29 -31.35
CA ALA A 138 15.07 3.52 -31.00
C ALA A 138 15.36 5.03 -31.08
N SER A 139 15.95 5.60 -30.02
CA SER A 139 16.55 6.92 -30.13
C SER A 139 17.69 6.83 -31.16
N ASP A 140 17.82 7.85 -32.02
CA ASP A 140 18.91 7.99 -33.00
C ASP A 140 20.32 8.06 -32.36
N LEU A 141 20.42 7.95 -31.02
CA LEU A 141 21.60 8.13 -30.19
C LEU A 141 22.13 6.85 -29.51
N GLY A 142 21.61 5.68 -29.88
CA GLY A 142 22.10 4.40 -29.35
C GLY A 142 21.51 4.02 -27.99
N GLU A 143 21.28 2.71 -27.86
CA GLU A 143 20.66 1.99 -26.74
C GLU A 143 19.24 2.41 -26.31
N VAL A 144 18.29 1.51 -26.58
CA VAL A 144 16.95 1.52 -25.99
C VAL A 144 17.09 1.23 -24.50
N ASN A 145 17.35 2.27 -23.70
CA ASN A 145 17.50 2.12 -22.26
C ASN A 145 16.13 1.86 -21.62
N GLU A 146 15.89 0.60 -21.28
CA GLU A 146 14.78 0.17 -20.42
C GLU A 146 14.95 0.83 -19.05
N SER A 147 13.95 1.59 -18.62
CA SER A 147 13.95 2.27 -17.33
C SER A 147 13.02 1.54 -16.36
N TRP A 148 13.60 0.92 -15.34
CA TRP A 148 12.87 0.34 -14.21
C TRP A 148 12.50 1.41 -13.18
N VAL A 149 11.25 1.44 -12.77
CA VAL A 149 10.73 2.30 -11.69
C VAL A 149 10.09 1.41 -10.63
N PRO A 150 10.75 1.21 -9.46
CA PRO A 150 10.14 0.48 -8.37
C PRO A 150 8.98 1.29 -7.78
N LEU A 151 7.82 0.66 -7.60
CA LEU A 151 6.62 1.27 -7.00
C LEU A 151 6.44 0.81 -5.55
N ILE A 152 6.46 -0.52 -5.33
CA ILE A 152 6.33 -1.12 -4.00
C ILE A 152 7.47 -2.11 -3.82
N LYS A 153 8.17 -2.01 -2.70
CA LYS A 153 9.28 -2.90 -2.37
C LYS A 153 8.77 -4.11 -1.60
N ASN A 154 9.51 -5.21 -1.69
CA ASN A 154 9.28 -6.40 -0.87
C ASN A 154 7.87 -6.98 -1.00
N VAL A 155 7.52 -7.38 -2.23
CA VAL A 155 6.27 -8.04 -2.59
C VAL A 155 6.51 -9.55 -2.74
N THR A 156 5.54 -10.38 -2.38
CA THR A 156 5.68 -11.84 -2.42
C THR A 156 5.17 -12.44 -3.74
N SER A 157 4.04 -11.96 -4.23
CA SER A 157 3.40 -12.43 -5.47
C SER A 157 2.62 -11.32 -6.16
N LEU A 158 2.37 -11.50 -7.45
CA LEU A 158 1.53 -10.64 -8.28
C LEU A 158 0.68 -11.54 -9.17
N GLN A 159 -0.64 -11.43 -9.01
CA GLN A 159 -1.61 -12.04 -9.91
C GLN A 159 -2.44 -10.96 -10.60
N ILE A 160 -2.74 -11.18 -11.88
CA ILE A 160 -3.55 -10.24 -12.66
C ILE A 160 -4.64 -11.01 -13.40
N SER A 161 -5.89 -10.58 -13.20
CA SER A 161 -7.06 -11.14 -13.88
C SER A 161 -7.80 -10.08 -14.68
N TYR A 162 -8.40 -10.50 -15.79
CA TYR A 162 -8.99 -9.61 -16.79
C TYR A 162 -10.46 -9.96 -17.01
N PHE A 163 -11.34 -8.96 -16.94
CA PHE A 163 -12.76 -9.19 -17.18
C PHE A 163 -13.11 -9.00 -18.67
N ASP A 164 -13.60 -10.07 -19.33
CA ASP A 164 -14.16 -10.00 -20.68
C ASP A 164 -15.68 -9.79 -20.61
N SER A 165 -16.16 -8.65 -21.10
CA SER A 165 -17.59 -8.32 -21.13
C SER A 165 -18.40 -9.21 -22.07
N ASN A 166 -17.76 -9.83 -23.08
CA ASN A 166 -18.46 -10.64 -24.08
C ASN A 166 -18.84 -12.01 -23.53
N THR A 167 -17.93 -12.61 -22.75
CA THR A 167 -18.15 -13.91 -22.12
C THR A 167 -18.63 -13.78 -20.67
N ASN A 168 -18.59 -12.57 -20.10
CA ASN A 168 -18.94 -12.28 -18.71
C ASN A 168 -18.12 -13.11 -17.71
N THR A 169 -16.82 -13.30 -18.00
CA THR A 169 -15.91 -14.15 -17.21
C THR A 169 -14.57 -13.46 -16.97
N TRP A 170 -13.95 -13.80 -15.84
CA TRP A 170 -12.57 -13.44 -15.54
C TRP A 170 -11.61 -14.40 -16.26
N LEU A 171 -10.63 -13.83 -16.95
CA LEU A 171 -9.60 -14.54 -17.68
C LEU A 171 -8.25 -14.28 -17.00
N PRO A 172 -7.39 -15.29 -16.80
CA PRO A 172 -6.05 -15.11 -16.25
C PRO A 172 -5.07 -14.51 -17.27
N LYS A 173 -5.44 -14.54 -18.56
CA LYS A 173 -4.62 -14.03 -19.66
C LYS A 173 -5.45 -13.05 -20.49
N TRP A 174 -4.85 -11.96 -20.95
CA TRP A 174 -5.46 -11.09 -21.95
C TRP A 174 -4.71 -11.21 -23.28
N PRO A 175 -5.34 -11.74 -24.34
CA PRO A 175 -4.66 -12.08 -25.60
C PRO A 175 -4.22 -10.86 -26.43
N GLY A 176 -4.61 -9.64 -26.05
CA GLY A 176 -4.40 -8.45 -26.87
C GLY A 176 -5.31 -8.39 -28.10
N GLY A 177 -5.01 -7.50 -29.04
CA GLY A 177 -5.76 -7.38 -30.31
C GLY A 177 -6.71 -6.19 -30.42
N GLY A 178 -6.36 -5.03 -29.86
CA GLY A 178 -7.09 -3.77 -30.06
C GLY A 178 -8.35 -3.59 -29.20
N ARG A 179 -8.64 -4.53 -28.30
CA ARG A 179 -9.65 -4.40 -27.25
C ARG A 179 -9.00 -4.36 -25.87
N LEU A 180 -9.46 -3.44 -25.04
CA LEU A 180 -9.10 -3.37 -23.62
C LEU A 180 -10.11 -4.17 -22.79
N PRO A 181 -9.65 -4.83 -21.72
CA PRO A 181 -10.55 -5.41 -20.72
C PRO A 181 -11.35 -4.27 -20.07
N TRP A 182 -12.54 -4.56 -19.54
CA TRP A 182 -13.33 -3.52 -18.85
C TRP A 182 -12.82 -3.29 -17.44
N LEU A 183 -12.48 -4.39 -16.77
CA LEU A 183 -11.95 -4.42 -15.41
C LEU A 183 -10.65 -5.23 -15.43
N VAL A 184 -9.67 -4.76 -14.68
CA VAL A 184 -8.47 -5.52 -14.35
C VAL A 184 -8.43 -5.66 -12.84
N LYS A 185 -8.39 -6.91 -12.37
CA LYS A 185 -8.19 -7.24 -10.98
C LYS A 185 -6.70 -7.49 -10.77
N ILE A 186 -6.14 -6.88 -9.73
CA ILE A 186 -4.76 -7.08 -9.32
C ILE A 186 -4.78 -7.58 -7.88
N GLU A 187 -4.05 -8.67 -7.65
CA GLU A 187 -3.80 -9.21 -6.32
C GLU A 187 -2.30 -9.18 -6.05
N VAL A 188 -1.90 -8.60 -4.92
CA VAL A 188 -0.51 -8.42 -4.53
C VAL A 188 -0.27 -9.09 -3.18
N GLY A 189 0.61 -10.08 -3.17
CA GLY A 189 1.02 -10.80 -1.97
C GLY A 189 1.89 -9.94 -1.08
N ARG A 190 1.48 -9.77 0.17
CA ARG A 190 2.13 -8.95 1.19
C ARG A 190 2.99 -9.81 2.13
N PRO A 191 4.21 -9.40 2.49
CA PRO A 191 5.00 -10.11 3.51
C PRO A 191 4.51 -9.82 4.93
N ASP A 192 3.86 -8.68 5.14
CA ASP A 192 3.39 -8.18 6.43
C ASP A 192 1.94 -8.57 6.75
N SER A 193 1.21 -9.14 5.78
CA SER A 193 -0.17 -9.58 5.92
C SER A 193 -0.40 -10.93 5.23
N ALA A 194 -1.10 -11.84 5.91
CA ALA A 194 -1.54 -13.10 5.31
C ALA A 194 -2.65 -12.90 4.25
N VAL A 195 -3.35 -11.76 4.30
CA VAL A 195 -4.37 -11.39 3.31
C VAL A 195 -3.68 -10.58 2.21
N PRO A 196 -3.73 -11.04 0.94
CA PRO A 196 -3.19 -10.27 -0.17
C PRO A 196 -3.99 -8.99 -0.36
N TRP A 197 -3.33 -7.95 -0.85
CA TRP A 197 -4.03 -6.74 -1.25
C TRP A 197 -4.70 -6.96 -2.61
N GLU A 198 -6.00 -6.74 -2.68
CA GLU A 198 -6.80 -6.90 -3.89
C GLU A 198 -7.42 -5.57 -4.32
N THR A 199 -7.34 -5.25 -5.61
CA THR A 199 -8.05 -4.12 -6.18
C THR A 199 -8.63 -4.45 -7.55
N VAL A 200 -9.77 -3.85 -7.88
CA VAL A 200 -10.40 -3.92 -9.20
C VAL A 200 -10.39 -2.53 -9.82
N ILE A 201 -9.72 -2.41 -10.97
CA ILE A 201 -9.53 -1.13 -11.66
C ILE A 201 -10.35 -1.13 -12.96
N PRO A 202 -11.27 -0.17 -13.13
CA PRO A 202 -11.99 0.00 -14.38
C PRO A 202 -11.17 0.77 -15.42
N LEU A 203 -11.08 0.22 -16.63
CA LEU A 203 -10.37 0.83 -17.76
C LEU A 203 -11.26 1.77 -18.57
N ARG A 204 -12.58 1.51 -18.60
CA ARG A 204 -13.55 2.43 -19.17
C ARG A 204 -14.10 3.33 -18.08
N ARG A 205 -14.16 4.64 -18.35
CA ARG A 205 -15.01 5.53 -17.56
C ARG A 205 -16.45 5.05 -17.72
N THR A 206 -17.10 4.72 -16.61
CA THR A 206 -18.56 4.65 -16.58
C THR A 206 -19.09 6.01 -17.06
N PRO A 207 -19.88 6.07 -18.15
CA PRO A 207 -20.55 7.31 -18.51
C PRO A 207 -21.47 7.69 -17.35
N TYR A 208 -21.37 8.94 -16.90
CA TYR A 208 -22.31 9.54 -15.96
C TYR A 208 -23.68 9.72 -16.59
#